data_AF-A0A8U0A844-F1
#
_entry.id   AF-A0A8U0A844-F1
#
_cell.length_a   1.000
_cell.length_b   1.000
_cell.length_c   1.000
_cell.angle_alpha   90.00
_cell.angle_beta   90.00
_cell.angle_gamma   90.00
#
_symmetry.space_group_name_H-M   'P 1'
#
loop_
_entity.id
_entity.type
_entity.pdbx_description
1 polymer ?
#
loop_
_entity_poly.entity_id
_entity_poly.type
_entity_poly.pdbx_seq_one_letter_code
_entity_poly.pdbx_strand_id
1 'polypeptide(L)' 'MAYRVGTVFDDYTAQLTQPTVLSEVMSPLLNCGVSREESEDRARELLDTVNLTEQVDKRTWELSGGQ' A
#
# COMPACT_ATOMS: atom_id res chain seq x y z
N MET A 1 12.13 -0.78 -12.43
CA MET A 1 11.35 -1.26 -13.60
C MET A 1 9.88 -0.92 -13.33
N ALA A 2 9.23 -0.12 -14.18
CA ALA A 2 7.81 0.17 -14.02
C ALA A 2 6.98 -0.95 -14.67
N TYR A 3 6.23 -1.69 -13.85
CA TYR A 3 5.29 -2.69 -14.36
C TYR A 3 4.09 -1.99 -14.99
N ARG A 4 3.70 -2.38 -16.21
CA ARG A 4 2.49 -1.84 -16.88
C ARG A 4 1.20 -2.47 -16.36
N VAL A 5 1.31 -3.56 -15.61
CA VAL A 5 0.18 -4.36 -15.11
C VAL A 5 0.49 -4.75 -13.67
N GLY A 6 -0.43 -4.46 -12.76
CA GLY A 6 -0.47 -5.00 -11.40
C GLY A 6 -1.65 -5.96 -11.25
N THR A 7 -1.57 -6.86 -10.27
CA THR A 7 -2.61 -7.86 -10.00
C THR A 7 -3.13 -7.68 -8.58
N VAL A 8 -4.43 -7.92 -8.39
CA VAL A 8 -5.07 -8.06 -7.08
C VAL A 8 -5.46 -9.52 -6.93
N PHE A 9 -5.03 -10.17 -5.84
CA PHE A 9 -5.33 -11.57 -5.58
C PHE A 9 -6.66 -11.75 -4.83
N ASP A 10 -7.31 -12.90 -5.02
CA ASP A 10 -8.54 -13.27 -4.31
C ASP A 10 -8.29 -13.41 -2.79
N ASP A 11 -7.12 -13.91 -2.40
CA ASP A 11 -6.66 -13.94 -1.01
C ASP A 11 -5.77 -12.72 -0.71
N TYR A 12 -6.36 -11.73 -0.07
CA TYR A 12 -5.66 -10.49 0.30
C TYR A 12 -4.51 -10.75 1.27
N THR A 13 -4.61 -11.75 2.15
CA THR A 13 -3.58 -12.02 3.16
C THR A 13 -2.30 -12.55 2.52
N ALA A 14 -2.42 -13.27 1.40
CA ALA A 14 -1.28 -13.75 0.62
C ALA A 14 -0.51 -12.63 -0.09
N GLN A 15 -1.12 -11.44 -0.25
CA GLN A 15 -0.51 -10.30 -0.94
C GLN A 15 0.23 -9.35 0.02
N LEU A 16 -0.15 -9.32 1.30
CA LEU A 16 0.40 -8.38 2.29
C LEU A 16 1.80 -8.82 2.76
N THR A 17 2.78 -7.91 2.69
CA THR A 17 4.18 -8.19 3.03
C THR A 17 4.76 -7.27 4.09
N GLN A 18 4.08 -6.17 4.36
CA GLN A 18 4.52 -5.09 5.25
C GLN A 18 3.63 -5.00 6.48
N PRO A 19 4.17 -4.47 7.60
CA PRO A 19 3.48 -4.50 8.87
C PRO A 19 2.44 -3.38 9.03
N THR A 20 2.51 -2.27 8.28
CA THR A 20 1.50 -1.19 8.32
C THR A 20 0.94 -0.90 6.94
N VAL A 21 -0.28 -0.37 6.90
CA VAL A 21 -0.96 0.03 5.66
C VAL A 21 -0.10 0.99 4.84
N LEU A 22 0.44 2.04 5.48
CA LEU A 22 1.35 2.98 4.83
C LEU A 22 2.56 2.29 4.20
N SER A 23 3.24 1.42 4.96
CA SER A 23 4.42 0.73 4.46
C SER A 23 4.14 -0.22 3.30
N GLU A 24 2.95 -0.85 3.28
CA GLU A 24 2.52 -1.73 2.19
C GLU A 24 2.38 -0.95 0.88
N VAL A 25 1.70 0.20 0.92
CA VAL A 25 1.50 1.06 -0.26
C VAL A 25 2.82 1.72 -0.71
N MET A 26 3.72 2.05 0.22
CA MET A 26 5.03 2.60 -0.11
C MET A 26 5.98 1.57 -0.76
N SER A 27 5.88 0.30 -0.40
CA SER A 27 6.86 -0.73 -0.77
C SER A 27 7.11 -0.85 -2.29
N PRO A 28 6.07 -0.91 -3.16
CA PRO A 28 6.28 -0.92 -4.61
C PRO A 28 6.98 0.32 -5.16
N LEU A 29 6.72 1.50 -4.58
CA LEU A 29 7.35 2.77 -4.99
C LEU A 29 8.84 2.78 -4.64
N LEU A 30 9.17 2.36 -3.41
CA LEU A 30 10.55 2.21 -2.95
C LEU A 30 11.31 1.20 -3.80
N ASN A 31 10.68 0.07 -4.15
CA ASN A 31 11.26 -0.95 -5.03
C ASN A 31 11.51 -0.41 -6.46
N CYS A 32 10.79 0.62 -6.87
CA CYS A 32 11.00 1.32 -8.14
C CYS A 32 12.06 2.43 -8.06
N GLY A 33 12.64 2.69 -6.89
CA GLY A 33 13.67 3.71 -6.67
C GLY A 33 13.11 5.10 -6.35
N VAL A 34 11.82 5.22 -6.04
CA VAL A 34 11.22 6.48 -5.57
C VAL A 34 11.77 6.81 -4.19
N SER A 35 12.00 8.11 -3.91
CA SER A 35 12.50 8.53 -2.60
C SER A 35 11.49 8.21 -1.49
N ARG A 36 11.96 8.13 -0.24
CA ARG A 36 11.08 7.84 0.90
C ARG A 36 9.99 8.89 1.07
N GLU A 37 10.36 10.17 0.99
CA GLU A 37 9.44 11.31 1.12
C GLU A 37 8.37 11.26 0.03
N GLU A 38 8.80 11.17 -1.23
CA GLU A 38 7.88 11.08 -2.37
C GLU A 38 7.00 9.81 -2.34
N SER A 39 7.53 8.69 -1.83
CA SER A 39 6.75 7.46 -1.68
C SER A 39 5.66 7.61 -0.61
N GLU A 40 5.94 8.34 0.47
CA GLU A 40 4.97 8.59 1.53
C GLU A 40 3.84 9.49 1.03
N ASP A 41 4.17 10.59 0.36
CA ASP A 41 3.17 11.51 -0.20
C ASP A 41 2.25 10.79 -1.19
N ARG A 42 2.83 10.06 -2.16
CA ARG A 42 2.06 9.28 -3.13
C ARG A 42 1.24 8.17 -2.47
N ALA A 43 1.76 7.51 -1.44
CA ALA A 43 1.02 6.48 -0.73
C ALA A 43 -0.21 7.05 -0.02
N ARG A 44 -0.09 8.25 0.58
CA ARG A 44 -1.22 8.95 1.21
C ARG A 44 -2.28 9.35 0.18
N GLU A 45 -1.87 9.86 -0.98
CA GLU A 45 -2.79 10.15 -2.10
C GLU A 45 -3.52 8.90 -2.57
N LEU A 46 -2.82 7.78 -2.76
CA LEU A 46 -3.43 6.51 -3.17
C LEU A 46 -4.44 6.00 -2.13
N LEU A 47 -4.12 6.07 -0.84
CA LEU A 47 -5.02 5.68 0.23
C LEU A 47 -6.30 6.53 0.25
N ASP A 48 -6.22 7.81 -0.11
CA ASP A 48 -7.38 8.68 -0.24
C ASP A 48 -8.31 8.24 -1.39
N THR A 49 -7.74 7.85 -2.54
CA THR A 49 -8.55 7.38 -3.67
C THR A 49 -9.38 6.13 -3.39
N VAL A 50 -9.00 5.35 -2.37
CA VAL A 50 -9.70 4.13 -1.93
C VAL A 50 -10.40 4.28 -0.57
N ASN A 51 -10.49 5.51 -0.04
CA ASN A 51 -11.10 5.83 1.26
C ASN A 51 -10.46 5.12 2.48
N LEU A 52 -9.14 4.92 2.45
CA LEU A 52 -8.35 4.31 3.53
C LEU A 52 -7.44 5.29 4.27
N THR A 53 -7.63 6.61 4.08
CA THR A 53 -6.82 7.66 4.72
C THR A 53 -6.71 7.49 6.24
N GLU A 54 -7.80 7.12 6.91
CA GLU A 54 -7.82 6.89 8.37
C GLU A 54 -7.12 5.58 8.82
N GLN A 55 -6.75 4.71 7.88
CA GLN A 55 -6.13 3.43 8.16
C GLN A 55 -4.59 3.46 8.04
N VAL A 56 -4.02 4.61 7.67
CA VAL A 56 -2.60 4.77 7.33
C VAL A 56 -1.63 4.22 8.38
N ASP A 57 -1.94 4.42 9.67
CA ASP A 57 -1.11 3.99 10.80
C ASP A 57 -1.47 2.60 11.35
N LYS A 58 -2.51 1.96 10.81
CA LYS A 58 -2.94 0.64 11.24
C LYS A 58 -2.01 -0.45 10.75
N ARG A 59 -2.02 -1.55 11.48
CA ARG A 59 -1.40 -2.79 11.04
C ARG A 59 -2.25 -3.44 9.96
N THR A 60 -1.60 -4.11 9.02
CA THR A 60 -2.27 -4.77 7.89
C THR A 60 -3.24 -5.86 8.32
N TRP A 61 -3.01 -6.52 9.47
CA TRP A 61 -3.93 -7.50 10.07
C TRP A 61 -5.10 -6.89 10.85
N GLU A 62 -5.16 -5.57 11.01
CA GLU A 62 -6.30 -4.87 11.62
C GLU A 62 -7.35 -4.43 10.58
N LEU A 63 -7.07 -4.64 9.29
CA LEU A 63 -8.01 -4.42 8.20
C LEU A 63 -9.00 -5.60 8.11
N SER A 64 -10.28 -5.28 7.88
CA SER A 64 -11.21 -6.29 7.39
C SER A 64 -10.88 -6.62 5.93
N GLY A 65 -11.19 -7.84 5.46
CA GLY A 65 -10.82 -8.27 4.09
C GLY A 65 -11.44 -7.48 2.92
N GLY A 66 -12.28 -6.47 3.20
CA GLY A 66 -12.84 -5.56 2.19
C GLY A 66 -12.35 -4.11 2.29
N GLN A 67 -11.39 -3.84 3.19
CA GLN A 67 -10.69 -2.55 3.32
C GLN A 67 -9.30 -2.71 2.75
#